data_AF-A0A6S7DAV8-F1
#
_entry.id   AF-A0A6S7DAV8-F1
#
_cell.length_a   1.000
_cell.length_b   1.000
_cell.length_c   1.000
_cell.angle_alpha   90.00
_cell.angle_beta   90.00
_cell.angle_gamma   90.00
#
_symmetry.space_group_name_H-M   'P 1'
#
loop_
_entity.id
_entity.type
_entity.pdbx_description
1 polymer ?
#
loop_
_entity_poly.entity_id
_entity_poly.type
_entity_poly.pdbx_seq_one_letter_code
_entity_poly.pdbx_strand_id
1 'polypeptide(L)'
;MTGYSHTYSEVTPYVGVTYDLNDTYTAYASYTNIFQPQMVKTQTWEMASPAYGHNYEMGLKAAYLDGRVNASVAVFQTDQKDVAEYGGYDYAHDDGWYYLLDGTRTRGFEAEVAGEVMPGWNVFLGYTYRQSKDNNGKKVQTTQPEQLLKLSTAYRLPGAFNKVTVGGGVRWQSQTSAQTYYGLQSGSIVQKPYALFDLMAQVNFSDKTQLQLNVRNLADKKYYRSMGFYNSVFYGEGRTALLTLTQRF
;
A
#
# COMPACT_ATOMS: atom_id res chain seq x y z
N MET A 1 -14.93 26.07 27.78
CA MET A 1 -14.03 25.58 26.71
C MET A 1 -14.00 26.64 25.62
N THR A 2 -13.01 27.54 25.68
CA THR A 2 -12.69 28.45 24.59
C THR A 2 -11.94 27.64 23.53
N GLY A 3 -12.56 27.41 22.38
CA GLY A 3 -11.91 26.72 21.27
C GLY A 3 -10.84 27.63 20.67
N TYR A 4 -9.57 27.23 20.76
CA TYR A 4 -8.51 27.86 19.99
C TYR A 4 -8.64 27.39 18.54
N SER A 5 -8.96 28.29 17.62
CA SER A 5 -8.90 28.04 16.18
C SER A 5 -7.55 28.52 15.64
N HIS A 6 -6.74 27.61 15.11
CA HIS A 6 -5.55 27.98 14.35
C HIS A 6 -5.81 27.73 12.87
N THR A 7 -5.58 28.74 12.04
CA THR A 7 -5.67 28.61 10.58
C THR A 7 -4.27 28.46 10.02
N TYR A 8 -4.07 27.45 9.17
CA TYR A 8 -2.87 27.28 8.35
C TYR A 8 -3.21 27.66 6.91
N SER A 9 -2.30 28.32 6.22
CA SER A 9 -2.42 28.65 4.79
C SER A 9 -1.16 28.17 4.10
N GLU A 10 -1.26 27.09 3.33
CA GLU A 10 -0.12 26.46 2.68
C GLU A 10 -0.37 26.21 1.20
N VAL A 11 0.71 26.29 0.42
CA VAL A 11 0.68 26.00 -1.02
C VAL A 11 1.20 24.59 -1.25
N THR A 12 0.37 23.73 -1.86
CA THR A 12 0.74 22.36 -2.26
C THR A 12 1.02 22.28 -3.77
N PRO A 13 2.25 22.52 -4.23
CA PRO A 13 2.59 22.45 -5.64
C PRO A 13 2.46 21.02 -6.18
N TYR A 14 2.08 20.93 -7.46
CA TYR A 14 2.09 19.72 -8.26
C TYR A 14 2.81 20.02 -9.57
N VAL A 15 3.84 19.24 -9.89
CA VAL A 15 4.58 19.35 -11.16
C VAL A 15 4.72 17.96 -11.74
N GLY A 16 4.34 17.78 -13.00
CA GLY A 16 4.46 16.52 -13.71
C GLY A 16 4.81 16.74 -15.17
N VAL A 17 5.64 15.87 -15.72
CA VAL A 17 6.04 15.87 -17.13
C VAL A 17 5.89 14.46 -17.67
N THR A 18 5.35 14.35 -18.88
CA THR A 18 5.24 13.11 -19.63
C THR A 18 5.88 13.28 -21.00
N TYR A 19 6.46 12.21 -21.54
CA TYR A 19 7.05 12.19 -22.87
C TYR A 19 6.79 10.85 -23.55
N ASP A 20 6.11 10.90 -24.68
CA ASP A 20 5.84 9.71 -25.50
C ASP A 20 7.12 9.33 -26.26
N LEU A 21 7.68 8.17 -25.93
CA LEU A 21 8.86 7.63 -26.59
C LEU A 21 8.50 7.01 -27.95
N ASN A 22 7.31 6.40 -28.03
CA ASN A 22 6.68 5.84 -29.22
C ASN A 22 5.20 5.52 -28.92
N ASP A 23 4.50 4.89 -29.86
CA ASP A 23 3.08 4.52 -29.75
C ASP A 23 2.75 3.60 -28.55
N THR A 24 3.76 2.92 -27.97
CA THR A 24 3.59 1.98 -26.86
C THR A 24 4.02 2.57 -25.52
N TYR A 25 5.11 3.34 -25.47
CA TYR A 25 5.79 3.71 -24.23
C TYR A 25 5.77 5.23 -23.95
N THR A 26 5.37 5.59 -22.73
CA THR A 26 5.39 6.98 -22.23
C THR A 26 6.23 7.05 -20.96
N ALA A 27 7.30 7.86 -20.98
CA ALA A 27 8.08 8.16 -19.79
C ALA A 27 7.41 9.30 -18.99
N TYR A 28 7.57 9.30 -17.67
CA TYR A 28 7.07 10.38 -16.84
C TYR A 28 7.96 10.66 -15.64
N ALA A 29 7.88 11.89 -15.14
CA ALA A 29 8.43 12.29 -13.86
C ALA A 29 7.46 13.25 -13.17
N SER A 30 7.35 13.16 -11.85
CA SER A 30 6.47 14.03 -11.06
C SER A 30 7.05 14.38 -9.70
N TYR A 31 6.61 15.54 -9.22
CA TYR A 31 6.79 16.01 -7.86
C TYR A 31 5.42 16.42 -7.32
N THR A 32 5.05 15.88 -6.17
CA THR A 32 3.79 16.18 -5.50
C THR A 32 4.02 16.50 -4.03
N ASN A 33 3.20 17.38 -3.46
CA ASN A 33 3.28 17.80 -2.07
C ASN A 33 1.93 17.68 -1.36
N ILE A 34 1.96 17.35 -0.08
CA ILE A 34 0.83 17.38 0.84
C ILE A 34 1.30 17.90 2.21
N PHE A 35 0.39 18.49 2.99
CA PHE A 35 0.68 18.90 4.37
C PHE A 35 -0.38 18.40 5.34
N GLN A 36 0.01 18.26 6.61
CA GLN A 36 -0.87 17.91 7.70
C GLN A 36 -0.61 18.86 8.89
N PRO A 37 -1.59 19.68 9.28
CA PRO A 37 -1.50 20.51 10.49
C PRO A 37 -1.17 19.68 11.74
N GLN A 38 -0.34 20.23 12.62
CA GLN A 38 0.07 19.59 13.87
C GLN A 38 -0.35 20.47 15.05
N MET A 39 -1.17 19.91 15.95
CA MET A 39 -1.74 20.65 17.09
C MET A 39 -0.83 20.55 18.31
N VAL A 40 0.42 20.98 18.16
CA VAL A 40 1.44 20.96 19.21
C VAL A 40 2.26 22.26 19.18
N LYS A 41 2.88 22.60 20.31
CA LYS A 41 3.74 23.79 20.43
C LYS A 41 5.22 23.43 20.39
N THR A 42 6.02 24.31 19.82
CA THR A 42 7.47 24.17 19.77
C THR A 42 8.13 24.74 21.04
N GLN A 43 9.47 24.64 21.15
CA GLN A 43 10.24 25.24 22.26
C GLN A 43 10.00 26.73 22.47
N THR A 44 9.60 27.46 21.42
CA THR A 44 9.31 28.89 21.47
C THR A 44 7.86 29.19 21.86
N TRP A 45 7.06 28.16 22.20
CA TRP A 45 5.62 28.25 22.51
C TRP A 45 4.73 28.67 21.33
N GLU A 46 5.29 28.70 20.14
CA GLU A 46 4.56 28.87 18.88
C GLU A 46 4.02 27.53 18.40
N MET A 47 2.89 27.55 17.68
CA MET A 47 2.32 26.34 17.09
C MET A 47 3.23 25.80 16.00
N ALA A 48 3.40 24.48 15.97
CA ALA A 48 4.21 23.79 14.98
C ALA A 48 3.73 24.11 13.57
N SER A 49 4.67 24.30 12.63
CA SER A 49 4.31 24.27 11.22
C SER A 49 3.69 22.91 10.85
N PRO A 50 2.89 22.84 9.78
CA PRO A 50 2.39 21.56 9.30
C PRO A 50 3.53 20.60 8.95
N ALA A 51 3.31 19.31 9.17
CA ALA A 51 4.20 18.30 8.61
C ALA A 51 3.96 18.18 7.11
N TYR A 52 5.01 18.04 6.31
CA TYR A 52 4.92 17.89 4.86
C TYR A 52 5.26 16.49 4.40
N GLY A 53 4.63 16.08 3.30
CA GLY A 53 4.96 14.88 2.55
C GLY A 53 5.31 15.25 1.12
N HIS A 54 6.57 15.10 0.74
CA HIS A 54 7.05 15.34 -0.62
C HIS A 54 7.27 14.00 -1.34
N ASN A 55 6.63 13.82 -2.48
CA ASN A 55 6.83 12.63 -3.30
C ASN A 55 7.53 13.00 -4.61
N TYR A 56 8.59 12.25 -4.92
CA TYR A 56 9.33 12.32 -6.17
C TYR A 56 9.18 10.98 -6.86
N GLU A 57 8.75 10.99 -8.11
CA GLU A 57 8.51 9.75 -8.85
C GLU A 57 8.98 9.90 -10.29
N MET A 58 9.58 8.84 -10.82
CA MET A 58 9.87 8.74 -12.25
C MET A 58 9.60 7.31 -12.70
N GLY A 59 9.08 7.17 -13.91
CA GLY A 59 8.70 5.86 -14.41
C GLY A 59 8.43 5.83 -15.89
N LEU A 60 8.10 4.62 -16.33
CA LEU A 60 7.73 4.28 -17.69
C LEU A 60 6.38 3.58 -17.65
N LYS A 61 5.45 4.02 -18.50
CA LYS A 61 4.16 3.38 -18.75
C LYS A 61 4.16 2.78 -20.14
N ALA A 62 3.45 1.68 -20.32
CA ALA A 62 3.28 1.02 -21.59
C ALA A 62 1.82 0.61 -21.80
N ALA A 63 1.32 0.81 -23.02
CA ALA A 63 0.01 0.35 -23.46
C ALA A 63 0.18 -0.61 -24.64
N TYR A 64 -0.12 -1.89 -24.42
CA TYR A 64 -0.06 -2.95 -25.42
C TYR A 64 -1.47 -3.35 -25.87
N LEU A 65 -1.56 -3.98 -27.05
CA LEU A 65 -2.80 -4.56 -27.58
C LEU A 65 -3.94 -3.53 -27.62
N ASP A 66 -3.68 -2.36 -28.20
CA ASP A 66 -4.62 -1.23 -28.27
C ASP A 66 -5.16 -0.80 -26.89
N GLY A 67 -4.28 -0.80 -25.89
CA GLY A 67 -4.61 -0.43 -24.51
C GLY A 67 -5.28 -1.54 -23.69
N ARG A 68 -5.45 -2.74 -24.24
CA ARG A 68 -6.00 -3.89 -23.50
C ARG A 68 -5.08 -4.40 -22.40
N VAL A 69 -3.77 -4.15 -22.50
CA VAL A 69 -2.79 -4.48 -21.46
C VAL A 69 -1.96 -3.25 -21.15
N ASN A 70 -1.98 -2.81 -19.89
CA ASN A 70 -1.18 -1.70 -19.41
C ASN A 70 -0.07 -2.23 -18.51
N ALA A 71 1.10 -1.65 -18.61
CA ALA A 71 2.21 -1.94 -17.72
C ALA A 71 2.87 -0.64 -17.23
N SER A 72 3.45 -0.68 -16.05
CA SER A 72 4.24 0.42 -15.52
C SER A 72 5.41 -0.07 -14.70
N VAL A 73 6.49 0.68 -14.74
CA VAL A 73 7.61 0.57 -13.80
C VAL A 73 7.96 1.95 -13.30
N ALA A 74 8.16 2.10 -12.00
CA ALA A 74 8.47 3.39 -11.40
C ALA A 74 9.46 3.23 -10.25
N VAL A 75 10.26 4.26 -10.02
CA VAL A 75 11.03 4.45 -8.80
C VAL A 75 10.52 5.70 -8.10
N PHE A 76 10.46 5.65 -6.78
CA PHE A 76 9.89 6.73 -5.99
C PHE A 76 10.69 6.99 -4.71
N GLN A 77 10.59 8.23 -4.24
CA GLN A 77 11.02 8.66 -2.93
C GLN A 77 9.94 9.54 -2.30
N THR A 78 9.55 9.22 -1.07
CA THR A 78 8.68 10.05 -0.25
C THR A 78 9.45 10.54 0.98
N ASP A 79 9.53 11.85 1.15
CA ASP A 79 10.19 12.49 2.29
C ASP A 79 9.14 13.16 3.18
N GLN A 80 9.10 12.79 4.45
CA GLN A 80 8.37 13.54 5.46
C GLN A 80 9.26 14.63 6.07
N LYS A 81 8.70 15.83 6.23
CA LYS A 81 9.39 17.01 6.77
C LYS A 81 8.56 17.63 7.88
N ASP A 82 9.24 18.34 8.78
CA ASP A 82 8.67 19.07 9.90
C ASP A 82 7.74 18.22 10.78
N VAL A 83 8.08 16.95 10.99
CA VAL A 83 7.31 16.07 11.87
C VAL A 83 7.63 16.44 13.32
N ALA A 84 6.58 16.63 14.12
CA ALA A 84 6.73 16.96 15.53
C ALA A 84 7.22 15.75 16.34
N GLU A 85 8.33 15.95 17.05
CA GLU A 85 8.91 14.98 17.99
C GLU A 85 8.93 15.58 19.40
N TYR A 86 8.42 14.85 20.39
CA TYR A 86 8.33 15.33 21.77
C TYR A 86 9.73 15.62 22.31
N GLY A 87 9.96 16.85 22.73
CA GLY A 87 11.27 17.29 23.20
C GLY A 87 11.36 17.43 24.71
N GLY A 88 10.24 17.66 25.41
CA GLY A 88 10.22 17.73 26.87
C GLY A 88 8.95 18.35 27.45
N TYR A 89 8.90 18.41 28.77
CA TYR A 89 7.84 19.08 29.52
C TYR A 89 8.37 20.39 30.10
N ASP A 90 7.59 21.46 30.00
CA ASP A 90 7.89 22.72 30.69
C ASP A 90 6.88 22.93 31.83
N TYR A 91 7.38 22.83 33.05
CA TYR A 91 6.59 23.04 34.26
C TYR A 91 6.05 24.47 34.41
N ALA A 92 6.66 25.47 33.75
CA ALA A 92 6.18 26.85 33.80
C ALA A 92 4.91 27.05 32.96
N HIS A 93 4.76 26.29 31.88
CA HIS A 93 3.61 26.34 30.97
C HIS A 93 2.62 25.19 31.17
N ASP A 94 2.97 24.23 32.02
CA ASP A 94 2.20 23.00 32.30
C ASP A 94 1.84 22.23 31.02
N ASP A 95 2.77 22.18 30.07
CA ASP A 95 2.56 21.59 28.75
C ASP A 95 3.87 21.04 28.16
N GLY A 96 3.73 20.14 27.19
CA GLY A 96 4.84 19.57 26.43
C GLY A 96 5.25 20.43 25.24
N TRP A 97 6.54 20.46 24.93
CA TRP A 97 7.06 21.14 23.74
C TRP A 97 7.73 20.14 22.79
N TYR A 98 7.76 20.49 21.50
CA TYR A 98 8.16 19.59 20.42
C TYR A 98 9.27 20.20 19.54
N TYR A 99 10.15 19.35 19.03
CA TYR A 99 11.06 19.64 17.92
C TYR A 99 10.37 19.36 16.60
N LEU A 100 10.72 20.10 15.55
CA LEU A 100 10.34 19.76 14.18
C LEU A 100 11.55 19.16 13.49
N LEU A 101 11.40 17.92 13.04
CA LEU A 101 12.49 17.17 12.44
C LEU A 101 12.04 16.59 11.11
N ASP A 102 13.01 16.26 10.26
CA ASP A 102 12.74 15.36 9.15
C ASP A 102 12.12 14.08 9.72
N GLY A 103 11.06 13.59 9.08
CA GLY A 103 10.36 12.42 9.58
C GLY A 103 10.98 11.13 9.05
N THR A 104 10.19 10.45 8.23
CA THR A 104 10.61 9.25 7.52
C THR A 104 10.92 9.55 6.06
N ARG A 105 12.03 9.01 5.56
CA ARG A 105 12.32 8.88 4.12
C ARG A 105 11.99 7.46 3.66
N THR A 106 11.07 7.35 2.71
CA THR A 106 10.72 6.08 2.05
C THR A 106 11.23 6.08 0.63
N ARG A 107 11.97 5.03 0.24
CA ARG A 107 12.41 4.81 -1.14
C ARG A 107 11.92 3.47 -1.63
N GLY A 108 11.60 3.39 -2.91
CA GLY A 108 11.11 2.15 -3.47
C GLY A 108 11.08 2.13 -4.99
N PHE A 109 10.64 0.99 -5.48
CA PHE A 109 10.26 0.82 -6.88
C PHE A 109 9.02 -0.06 -6.95
N GLU A 110 8.25 0.13 -8.00
CA GLU A 110 7.08 -0.65 -8.27
C GLU A 110 7.02 -1.05 -9.73
N ALA A 111 6.44 -2.21 -9.98
CA ALA A 111 6.18 -2.73 -11.31
C ALA A 111 4.76 -3.31 -11.33
N GLU A 112 3.98 -2.95 -12.33
CA GLU A 112 2.62 -3.42 -12.51
C GLU A 112 2.36 -3.82 -13.96
N VAL A 113 1.60 -4.88 -14.16
CA VAL A 113 1.02 -5.27 -15.46
C VAL A 113 -0.43 -5.68 -15.22
N ALA A 114 -1.37 -5.09 -15.95
CA ALA A 114 -2.79 -5.35 -15.80
C ALA A 114 -3.50 -5.34 -17.15
N GLY A 115 -4.32 -6.35 -17.41
CA GLY A 115 -5.22 -6.35 -18.56
C GLY A 115 -5.46 -7.72 -19.18
N GLU A 116 -5.98 -7.70 -20.40
CA GLU A 116 -6.41 -8.89 -21.13
C GLU A 116 -5.31 -9.38 -22.10
N VAL A 117 -4.44 -10.27 -21.61
CA VAL A 117 -3.23 -10.73 -22.35
C VAL A 117 -3.55 -11.58 -23.58
N MET A 118 -4.72 -12.23 -23.59
CA MET A 118 -5.30 -12.89 -24.77
C MET A 118 -6.82 -12.97 -24.61
N PRO A 119 -7.60 -13.23 -25.66
CA PRO A 119 -9.06 -13.27 -25.56
C PRO A 119 -9.56 -14.17 -24.42
N GLY A 120 -10.27 -13.57 -23.46
CA GLY A 120 -10.80 -14.24 -22.28
C GLY A 120 -9.81 -14.47 -21.14
N TRP A 121 -8.54 -14.05 -21.26
CA TRP A 121 -7.52 -14.19 -20.20
C TRP A 121 -7.12 -12.84 -19.64
N ASN A 122 -7.57 -12.56 -18.41
CA ASN A 122 -7.19 -11.37 -17.65
C ASN A 122 -6.09 -11.71 -16.65
N VAL A 123 -5.09 -10.85 -16.56
CA VAL A 123 -3.96 -10.96 -15.64
C VAL A 123 -3.73 -9.62 -14.94
N PHE A 124 -3.41 -9.69 -13.65
CA PHE A 124 -2.84 -8.60 -12.88
C PHE A 124 -1.59 -9.12 -12.16
N LEU A 125 -0.47 -8.43 -12.31
CA LEU A 125 0.76 -8.68 -11.58
C LEU A 125 1.26 -7.33 -11.05
N GLY A 126 1.44 -7.23 -9.74
CA GLY A 126 2.03 -6.09 -9.07
C GLY A 126 3.16 -6.53 -8.15
N TYR A 127 4.28 -5.82 -8.22
CA TYR A 127 5.40 -5.97 -7.30
C TYR A 127 5.81 -4.60 -6.77
N THR A 128 5.98 -4.49 -5.46
CA THR A 128 6.46 -3.27 -4.81
C THR A 128 7.61 -3.62 -3.88
N TYR A 129 8.72 -2.90 -4.02
CA TYR A 129 9.75 -2.79 -3.00
C TYR A 129 9.66 -1.40 -2.36
N ARG A 130 9.68 -1.34 -1.03
CA ARG A 130 9.85 -0.08 -0.30
C ARG A 130 10.66 -0.27 0.97
N GLN A 131 11.37 0.76 1.35
CA GLN A 131 12.08 0.83 2.62
C GLN A 131 11.97 2.23 3.21
N SER A 132 11.56 2.28 4.47
CA SER A 132 11.37 3.51 5.23
C SER A 132 12.46 3.63 6.30
N LYS A 133 13.13 4.78 6.36
CA LYS A 133 14.17 5.08 7.36
C LYS A 133 13.89 6.41 8.05
N ASP A 134 14.22 6.50 9.33
CA ASP A 134 14.29 7.77 10.05
C ASP A 134 15.58 8.54 9.72
N ASN A 135 15.76 9.71 10.33
CA ASN A 135 16.93 10.57 10.17
C ASN A 135 18.25 9.93 10.59
N ASN A 136 18.20 8.95 11.49
CA ASN A 136 19.37 8.20 11.96
C ASN A 136 19.69 7.01 11.04
N GLY A 137 18.95 6.86 9.94
CA GLY A 137 19.11 5.75 9.00
C GLY A 137 18.55 4.42 9.51
N LYS A 138 17.86 4.41 10.66
CA LYS A 138 17.25 3.20 11.23
C LYS A 138 15.96 2.91 10.48
N LYS A 139 15.72 1.61 10.21
CA LYS A 139 14.48 1.17 9.57
C LYS A 139 13.28 1.45 10.49
N VAL A 140 12.26 2.08 9.92
CA VAL A 140 10.97 2.35 10.56
C VAL A 140 9.85 1.72 9.74
N GLN A 141 8.61 1.76 10.24
CA GLN A 141 7.45 1.14 9.59
C GLN A 141 7.64 -0.36 9.30
N THR A 142 8.31 -1.08 10.21
CA THR A 142 8.69 -2.49 10.04
C THR A 142 7.51 -3.47 10.12
N THR A 143 6.34 -3.01 10.59
CA THR A 143 5.07 -3.76 10.59
C THR A 143 4.48 -3.93 9.19
N GLN A 144 5.09 -3.26 8.22
CA GLN A 144 4.62 -3.07 6.87
C GLN A 144 5.71 -3.71 5.97
N PRO A 145 5.39 -4.64 5.04
CA PRO A 145 6.41 -5.43 4.36
C PRO A 145 7.25 -4.58 3.39
N GLU A 146 8.55 -4.87 3.31
CA GLU A 146 9.45 -4.22 2.34
C GLU A 146 9.22 -4.73 0.92
N GLN A 147 8.82 -5.99 0.74
CA GLN A 147 8.47 -6.54 -0.57
C GLN A 147 7.05 -7.10 -0.54
N LEU A 148 6.27 -6.76 -1.56
CA LEU A 148 4.90 -7.22 -1.76
C LEU A 148 4.72 -7.66 -3.21
N LEU A 149 4.25 -8.89 -3.40
CA LEU A 149 3.89 -9.42 -4.71
C LEU A 149 2.41 -9.81 -4.70
N LYS A 150 1.70 -9.37 -5.73
CA LYS A 150 0.31 -9.74 -5.98
C LYS A 150 0.17 -10.21 -7.41
N LEU A 151 -0.30 -11.43 -7.59
CA LEU A 151 -0.68 -11.99 -8.89
C LEU A 151 -2.14 -12.41 -8.81
N SER A 152 -2.95 -12.04 -9.78
CA SER A 152 -4.27 -12.62 -9.99
C SER A 152 -4.52 -12.83 -11.46
N THR A 153 -5.25 -13.90 -11.77
CA THR A 153 -5.54 -14.29 -13.14
C THR A 153 -6.91 -14.92 -13.23
N ALA A 154 -7.62 -14.68 -14.33
CA ALA A 154 -8.88 -15.31 -14.65
C ALA A 154 -8.93 -15.61 -16.15
N TYR A 155 -9.25 -16.86 -16.49
CA TYR A 155 -9.30 -17.35 -17.86
C TYR A 155 -10.66 -17.98 -18.15
N ARG A 156 -11.36 -17.41 -19.12
CA ARG A 156 -12.58 -17.96 -19.71
C ARG A 156 -12.20 -19.01 -20.75
N LEU A 157 -12.60 -20.25 -20.51
CA LEU A 157 -12.22 -21.37 -21.37
C LEU A 157 -12.78 -21.20 -22.79
N PRO A 158 -12.09 -21.65 -23.85
CA PRO A 158 -12.57 -21.51 -25.22
C PRO A 158 -13.57 -22.61 -25.62
N GLY A 159 -14.18 -22.45 -26.79
CA GLY A 159 -15.01 -23.47 -27.43
C GLY A 159 -16.24 -23.86 -26.62
N ALA A 160 -16.47 -25.17 -26.45
CA ALA A 160 -17.63 -25.71 -25.73
C ALA A 160 -17.69 -25.29 -24.24
N PHE A 161 -16.59 -24.79 -23.68
CA PHE A 161 -16.49 -24.39 -22.28
C PHE A 161 -16.51 -22.87 -22.07
N ASN A 162 -16.93 -22.07 -23.05
CA ASN A 162 -16.98 -20.60 -22.98
C ASN A 162 -17.87 -19.99 -21.88
N LYS A 163 -18.65 -20.84 -21.19
CA LYS A 163 -19.44 -20.50 -20.01
C LYS A 163 -18.66 -20.64 -18.69
N VAL A 164 -17.47 -21.22 -18.73
CA VAL A 164 -16.64 -21.52 -17.56
C VAL A 164 -15.46 -20.55 -17.51
N THR A 165 -15.27 -19.91 -16.36
CA THR A 165 -14.07 -19.12 -16.06
C THR A 165 -13.39 -19.72 -14.85
N VAL A 166 -12.09 -19.95 -14.96
CA VAL A 166 -11.24 -20.40 -13.86
C VAL A 166 -10.19 -19.35 -13.56
N GLY A 167 -9.87 -19.18 -12.30
CA GLY A 167 -8.92 -18.17 -11.87
C GLY A 167 -8.25 -18.52 -10.57
N GLY A 168 -7.24 -17.74 -10.26
CA GLY A 168 -6.50 -17.87 -9.02
C GLY A 168 -5.64 -16.67 -8.77
N GLY A 169 -5.06 -16.63 -7.58
CA GLY A 169 -4.16 -15.56 -7.22
C GLY A 169 -3.18 -15.96 -6.14
N VAL A 170 -2.09 -15.20 -6.08
CA VAL A 170 -1.05 -15.31 -5.07
C VAL A 170 -0.82 -13.94 -4.48
N ARG A 171 -0.86 -13.85 -3.16
CA ARG A 171 -0.37 -12.68 -2.42
C ARG A 171 0.81 -13.12 -1.58
N TRP A 172 2.00 -12.61 -1.87
CA TRP A 172 3.20 -12.87 -1.09
C TRP A 172 3.73 -11.58 -0.49
N GLN A 173 4.24 -11.65 0.73
CA GLN A 173 4.95 -10.55 1.35
C GLN A 173 6.20 -11.00 2.09
N SER A 174 7.18 -10.11 2.16
CA SER A 174 8.38 -10.30 2.97
C SER A 174 8.07 -10.29 4.47
N GLN A 175 9.13 -10.53 5.25
CA GLN A 175 9.07 -10.43 6.70
C GLN A 175 8.57 -9.06 7.16
N THR A 176 7.79 -9.07 8.25
CA THR A 176 7.40 -7.87 9.00
C THR A 176 7.71 -8.10 10.47
N SER A 177 8.01 -7.04 11.20
CA SER A 177 8.26 -7.09 12.63
C SER A 177 7.64 -5.91 13.38
N ALA A 178 7.21 -6.17 14.62
CA ALA A 178 6.74 -5.16 15.55
C ALA A 178 7.63 -5.14 16.79
N GLN A 179 7.95 -3.95 17.29
CA GLN A 179 8.56 -3.81 18.61
C GLN A 179 7.45 -3.82 19.68
N THR A 180 7.72 -4.46 20.81
CA THR A 180 6.83 -4.43 21.96
C THR A 180 6.93 -3.09 22.69
N TYR A 181 5.88 -2.73 23.43
CA TYR A 181 5.77 -1.48 24.22
C TYR A 181 6.95 -1.23 25.16
N TYR A 182 7.55 -2.29 25.70
CA TYR A 182 8.74 -2.21 26.57
C TYR A 182 10.07 -2.03 25.80
N GLY A 183 10.01 -1.69 24.51
CA GLY A 183 11.17 -1.44 23.66
C GLY A 183 11.94 -2.71 23.28
N LEU A 184 13.21 -2.53 22.89
CA LEU A 184 14.09 -3.60 22.42
C LEU A 184 14.39 -4.67 23.49
N GLN A 185 14.20 -4.36 24.78
CA GLN A 185 14.49 -5.27 25.90
C GLN A 185 13.50 -6.43 26.00
N SER A 186 12.30 -6.33 25.40
CA SER A 186 11.26 -7.37 25.48
C SER A 186 11.07 -8.19 24.19
N GLY A 187 12.00 -8.02 23.23
CA GLY A 187 12.02 -8.77 21.98
C GLY A 187 11.10 -8.18 20.91
N SER A 188 11.29 -8.64 19.67
CA SER A 188 10.44 -8.26 18.53
C SER A 188 9.52 -9.40 18.13
N ILE A 189 8.25 -9.09 17.86
CA ILE A 189 7.33 -10.03 17.22
C ILE A 189 7.66 -10.05 15.73
N VAL A 190 7.90 -11.23 15.18
CA VAL A 190 8.29 -11.41 13.77
C VAL A 190 7.29 -12.30 13.06
N GLN A 191 6.71 -11.78 11.98
CA GLN A 191 5.98 -12.56 10.99
C GLN A 191 6.93 -12.87 9.84
N LYS A 192 7.30 -14.16 9.70
CA LYS A 192 8.13 -14.65 8.59
C LYS A 192 7.43 -14.40 7.25
N PRO A 193 8.18 -14.33 6.12
CA PRO A 193 7.59 -14.24 4.79
C PRO A 193 6.55 -15.34 4.57
N TYR A 194 5.47 -15.01 3.87
CA TYR A 194 4.41 -15.96 3.57
C TYR A 194 3.71 -15.64 2.26
N ALA A 195 3.08 -16.65 1.67
CA ALA A 195 2.18 -16.52 0.54
C ALA A 195 0.78 -17.02 0.93
N LEU A 196 -0.24 -16.37 0.38
CA LEU A 196 -1.63 -16.81 0.38
C LEU A 196 -2.04 -17.13 -1.05
N PHE A 197 -2.68 -18.27 -1.23
CA PHE A 197 -3.17 -18.76 -2.51
C PHE A 197 -4.68 -18.71 -2.52
N ASP A 198 -5.25 -18.16 -3.59
CA ASP A 198 -6.68 -18.09 -3.80
C ASP A 198 -7.07 -18.79 -5.11
N LEU A 199 -8.27 -19.34 -5.15
CA LEU A 199 -8.88 -19.93 -6.33
C LEU A 199 -10.26 -19.33 -6.59
N MET A 200 -10.62 -19.28 -7.86
CA MET A 200 -11.93 -18.87 -8.33
C MET A 200 -12.38 -19.80 -9.46
N ALA A 201 -13.64 -20.23 -9.40
CA ALA A 201 -14.30 -20.89 -10.51
C ALA A 201 -15.70 -20.30 -10.68
N GLN A 202 -16.08 -20.02 -11.92
CA GLN A 202 -17.36 -19.43 -12.29
C GLN A 202 -17.97 -20.19 -13.46
N VAL A 203 -19.28 -20.40 -13.40
CA VAL A 203 -20.09 -20.97 -14.47
C VAL A 203 -21.28 -20.06 -14.75
N ASN A 204 -21.41 -19.60 -15.99
CA ASN A 204 -22.58 -18.86 -16.47
C ASN A 204 -23.56 -19.85 -17.11
N PHE A 205 -24.66 -20.17 -16.43
CA PHE A 205 -25.67 -21.06 -16.99
C PHE A 205 -26.46 -20.38 -18.12
N SER A 206 -26.75 -19.09 -17.93
CA SER A 206 -27.41 -18.19 -18.88
C SER A 206 -26.85 -16.77 -18.74
N ASP A 207 -27.31 -15.83 -19.57
CA ASP A 207 -26.95 -14.40 -19.44
C ASP A 207 -27.48 -13.76 -18.15
N LYS A 208 -28.43 -14.44 -17.48
CA LYS A 208 -29.05 -13.96 -16.24
C LYS A 208 -28.63 -14.76 -15.00
N THR A 209 -28.03 -15.94 -15.16
CA THR A 209 -27.76 -16.87 -14.05
C THR A 209 -26.29 -17.28 -14.02
N GLN A 210 -25.61 -16.93 -12.93
CA GLN A 210 -24.18 -17.20 -12.72
C GLN A 210 -23.96 -17.85 -11.35
N LEU A 211 -23.13 -18.89 -11.31
CA LEU A 211 -22.64 -19.49 -10.07
C LEU A 211 -21.13 -19.31 -9.97
N GLN A 212 -20.63 -18.90 -8.81
CA GLN A 212 -19.21 -18.68 -8.58
C GLN A 212 -18.78 -19.22 -7.21
N LEU A 213 -17.68 -19.95 -7.20
CA LEU A 213 -16.97 -20.40 -6.01
C LEU A 213 -15.66 -19.63 -5.89
N ASN A 214 -15.43 -19.04 -4.71
CA ASN A 214 -14.14 -18.46 -4.35
C ASN A 214 -13.60 -19.18 -3.12
N VAL A 215 -12.35 -19.63 -3.19
CA VAL A 215 -11.63 -20.19 -2.05
C VAL A 215 -10.43 -19.31 -1.77
N ARG A 216 -10.37 -18.72 -0.58
CA ARG A 216 -9.25 -17.87 -0.15
C ARG A 216 -8.39 -18.60 0.86
N ASN A 217 -7.09 -18.31 0.85
CA ASN A 217 -6.11 -18.97 1.72
C ASN A 217 -6.21 -20.51 1.61
N LEU A 218 -6.12 -21.02 0.37
CA LEU A 218 -6.30 -22.45 0.03
C LEU A 218 -5.46 -23.39 0.89
N ALA A 219 -4.23 -22.99 1.19
CA ALA A 219 -3.27 -23.74 1.99
C ALA A 219 -3.48 -23.62 3.52
N ASP A 220 -4.55 -22.94 3.95
CA ASP A 220 -4.89 -22.66 5.35
C ASP A 220 -3.70 -22.12 6.17
N LYS A 221 -2.96 -21.19 5.56
CA LYS A 221 -1.79 -20.58 6.19
C LYS A 221 -2.25 -19.78 7.41
N LYS A 222 -1.68 -20.09 8.57
CA LYS A 222 -1.77 -19.22 9.76
C LYS A 222 -0.71 -18.13 9.68
N TYR A 223 -1.13 -16.89 9.81
CA TYR A 223 -0.28 -15.70 9.75
C TYR A 223 -0.88 -14.56 10.58
N TYR A 224 -0.06 -13.57 10.92
CA TYR A 224 -0.47 -12.35 11.58
C TYR A 224 -0.78 -11.27 10.54
N ARG A 225 -2.00 -10.72 10.60
CA ARG A 225 -2.42 -9.59 9.75
C ARG A 225 -2.08 -8.24 10.37
N SER A 226 -1.92 -8.19 11.69
CA SER A 226 -1.55 -7.00 12.45
C SER A 226 -0.82 -7.41 13.72
N MET A 227 0.21 -6.64 14.08
CA MET A 227 1.08 -6.89 15.24
C MET A 227 1.50 -5.55 15.85
N GLY A 228 1.59 -5.49 17.19
CA GLY A 228 2.24 -4.39 17.92
C GLY A 228 1.30 -3.34 18.49
N PHE A 229 0.06 -3.23 18.00
CA PHE A 229 -0.92 -2.31 18.58
C PHE A 229 -1.30 -2.75 20.01
N TYR A 230 -0.96 -1.97 21.03
CA TYR A 230 -1.12 -2.34 22.46
C TYR A 230 -0.58 -3.75 22.80
N ASN A 231 0.56 -4.15 22.23
CA ASN A 231 1.14 -5.50 22.37
C ASN A 231 0.21 -6.65 21.92
N SER A 232 -0.78 -6.35 21.08
CA SER A 232 -1.68 -7.37 20.53
C SER A 232 -1.19 -7.92 19.20
N VAL A 233 -1.68 -9.12 18.88
CA VAL A 233 -1.44 -9.81 17.62
C VAL A 233 -2.77 -10.33 17.11
N PHE A 234 -3.08 -10.02 15.84
CA PHE A 234 -4.30 -10.47 15.19
C PHE A 234 -3.95 -11.44 14.07
N TYR A 235 -4.54 -12.63 14.13
CA TYR A 235 -4.45 -13.59 13.04
C TYR A 235 -5.24 -13.09 11.83
N GLY A 236 -4.73 -13.43 10.64
CA GLY A 236 -5.48 -13.33 9.41
C GLY A 236 -6.57 -14.41 9.30
N GLU A 237 -7.46 -14.24 8.33
CA GLU A 237 -8.48 -15.24 8.04
C GLU A 237 -7.82 -16.57 7.67
N GLY A 238 -8.33 -17.67 8.26
CA GLY A 238 -8.03 -19.02 7.81
C GLY A 238 -8.60 -19.28 6.41
N ARG A 239 -8.60 -20.54 5.99
CA ARG A 239 -9.24 -20.91 4.72
C ARG A 239 -10.73 -20.58 4.74
N THR A 240 -11.19 -19.81 3.76
CA THR A 240 -12.60 -19.47 3.57
C THR A 240 -13.08 -19.90 2.19
N ALA A 241 -14.33 -20.35 2.09
CA ALA A 241 -14.98 -20.71 0.85
C ALA A 241 -16.32 -19.99 0.75
N LEU A 242 -16.57 -19.31 -0.37
CA LEU A 242 -17.80 -18.58 -0.64
C LEU A 242 -18.38 -19.04 -1.97
N LEU A 243 -19.58 -19.60 -1.91
CA LEU A 243 -20.39 -19.93 -3.08
C LEU A 243 -21.45 -18.83 -3.27
N THR A 244 -21.54 -18.27 -4.47
CA THR A 244 -22.45 -17.18 -4.79
C THR A 244 -23.24 -17.53 -6.05
N LEU A 245 -24.57 -17.48 -5.95
CA LEU A 245 -25.49 -17.54 -7.08
C LEU A 245 -26.00 -16.11 -7.36
N THR A 246 -25.82 -15.63 -8.58
CA THR A 246 -26.33 -14.33 -9.03
C THR A 246 -27.41 -14.54 -10.08
N GLN A 247 -28.58 -13.96 -9.83
CA GLN A 247 -29.71 -13.92 -10.77
C GLN A 247 -30.02 -12.46 -11.13
N ARG A 248 -30.00 -12.11 -12.42
CA ARG A 248 -30.41 -10.80 -12.93
C ARG A 248 -31.84 -10.87 -13.47
N PHE A 249 -32.60 -9.80 -13.33
CA PHE A 249 -33.99 -9.69 -13.79
C PHE A 249 -34.06 -8.82 -15.03
#